data_AF-A0A087RUG1-F1
#
_entry.id   AF-A0A087RUG1-F1
#
_cell.length_a   1.000
_cell.length_b   1.000
_cell.length_c   1.000
_cell.angle_alpha   90.00
_cell.angle_beta   90.00
_cell.angle_gamma   90.00
#
_symmetry.space_group_name_H-M   'P 1'
#
loop_
_entity.id
_entity.type
_entity.pdbx_description
1 polymer ?
#
loop_
_entity_poly.entity_id
_entity_poly.type
_entity_poly.pdbx_seq_one_letter_code
_entity_poly.pdbx_strand_id
1 'polypeptide(L)'
;GAFMIGGGISKHHTLWWNQYREGLDYAFYITTAQEFDGSLSGALVREAISWGKVTQKAKQSTLHAEVTTILPFIYAALLSKLQN
;
A
#
# COMPACT_ATOMS: atom_id res chain seq x y z
N GLY A 1 4.35 8.38 4.58
CA GLY A 1 3.35 7.33 4.38
C GLY A 1 2.97 7.23 2.91
N ALA A 2 2.47 6.09 2.45
CA ALA A 2 2.03 5.90 1.07
C ALA A 2 0.63 5.26 1.01
N PHE A 3 -0.22 5.78 0.12
CA PHE A 3 -1.50 5.21 -0.26
C PHE A 3 -1.41 4.79 -1.73
N MET A 4 -1.21 3.49 -1.97
CA MET A 4 -0.91 2.91 -3.27
C MET A 4 -2.16 2.25 -3.84
N ILE A 5 -2.51 2.62 -5.07
CA ILE A 5 -3.65 2.09 -5.80
C ILE A 5 -3.12 1.35 -7.02
N GLY A 6 -3.37 0.05 -7.09
CA GLY A 6 -2.87 -0.80 -8.17
C GLY A 6 -1.38 -1.11 -8.09
N GLY A 7 -0.94 -2.06 -8.93
CA GLY A 7 0.41 -2.60 -8.89
C GLY A 7 1.40 -1.95 -9.87
N GLY A 8 2.34 -2.75 -10.36
CA GLY A 8 3.30 -2.37 -11.39
C GLY A 8 4.34 -1.34 -10.92
N ILE A 9 4.77 -0.49 -11.86
CA ILE A 9 5.91 0.42 -11.64
C ILE A 9 5.60 1.49 -10.58
N SER A 10 4.35 1.97 -10.50
CA SER A 10 3.95 2.98 -9.53
C SER A 10 4.17 2.49 -8.10
N LYS A 11 3.71 1.27 -7.79
CA LYS A 11 3.98 0.63 -6.49
C LYS A 11 5.48 0.46 -6.24
N HIS A 12 6.19 -0.13 -7.21
CA HIS A 12 7.62 -0.43 -7.01
C HIS A 12 8.43 0.84 -6.77
N HIS A 13 8.21 1.86 -7.60
CA HIS A 13 8.93 3.11 -7.55
C HIS A 13 8.68 3.86 -6.23
N THR A 14 7.42 3.92 -5.77
CA THR A 14 7.10 4.50 -4.45
C THR A 14 7.83 3.78 -3.32
N LEU A 15 7.76 2.45 -3.26
CA LEU A 15 8.40 1.68 -2.18
C LEU A 15 9.93 1.77 -2.24
N TRP A 16 10.51 1.66 -3.44
CA TRP A 16 11.96 1.67 -3.64
C TRP A 16 12.59 3.00 -3.25
N TRP A 17 11.99 4.14 -3.62
CA TRP A 17 12.52 5.44 -3.19
C TRP A 17 12.45 5.64 -1.68
N ASN A 18 11.51 4.95 -1.00
CA ASN A 18 11.41 4.95 0.45
C ASN A 18 12.46 4.12 1.18
N GLN A 19 13.12 3.20 0.48
CA GLN A 19 14.25 2.46 1.04
C GLN A 19 15.41 3.37 1.47
N TYR A 20 15.65 4.48 0.76
CA TYR A 20 16.73 5.43 1.05
C TYR A 20 16.48 6.33 2.26
N ARG A 21 15.27 6.29 2.84
CA ARG A 21 14.90 7.03 4.06
C ARG A 21 14.51 6.07 5.19
N GLU A 22 15.11 4.88 5.19
CA GLU A 22 14.86 3.80 6.17
C GLU A 22 13.49 3.13 6.08
N GLY A 23 12.70 3.45 5.05
CA GLY A 23 11.38 2.87 4.78
C GLY A 23 10.20 3.79 5.11
N LEU A 24 9.00 3.34 4.75
CA LEU A 24 7.74 4.01 5.11
C LEU A 24 7.22 3.60 6.49
N ASP A 25 6.80 4.56 7.31
CA ASP A 25 6.09 4.30 8.59
C ASP A 25 4.60 3.99 8.41
N TYR A 26 4.03 4.31 7.26
CA TYR A 26 2.63 4.07 6.92
C TYR A 26 2.54 3.63 5.48
N ALA A 27 1.85 2.52 5.21
CA ALA A 27 1.68 2.01 3.86
C ALA A 27 0.34 1.30 3.71
N PHE A 28 -0.54 1.83 2.87
CA PHE A 28 -1.80 1.20 2.51
C PHE A 28 -1.77 0.88 1.02
N TYR A 29 -2.15 -0.34 0.66
CA TYR A 29 -2.10 -0.82 -0.71
C TYR A 29 -3.44 -1.45 -1.13
N ILE A 30 -3.98 -1.05 -2.27
CA ILE A 30 -5.17 -1.65 -2.89
C ILE A 30 -4.75 -2.38 -4.17
N THR A 31 -5.11 -3.66 -4.31
CA THR A 31 -4.79 -4.44 -5.51
C THR A 31 -5.83 -5.50 -5.80
N THR A 32 -5.94 -5.88 -7.06
CA THR A 32 -6.67 -7.09 -7.49
C THR A 32 -5.74 -8.28 -7.71
N ALA A 33 -4.42 -8.05 -7.78
CA ALA A 33 -3.41 -9.10 -7.97
C ALA A 33 -3.26 -9.97 -6.73
N GLN A 34 -2.80 -11.21 -6.95
CA GLN A 34 -2.72 -12.26 -5.94
C GLN A 34 -1.25 -12.61 -5.66
N GLU A 35 -0.94 -13.06 -4.45
CA GLU A 35 0.45 -13.35 -4.03
C GLU A 35 1.04 -14.61 -4.70
N PHE A 36 0.20 -15.55 -5.15
CA PHE A 36 0.65 -16.87 -5.63
C PHE A 36 1.57 -16.84 -6.85
N ASP A 37 1.50 -15.78 -7.66
CA ASP A 37 2.29 -15.66 -8.89
C ASP A 37 3.69 -15.07 -8.64
N GLY A 38 4.01 -14.70 -7.39
CA GLY A 38 5.27 -14.07 -7.02
C GLY A 38 5.48 -12.70 -7.68
N SER A 39 4.43 -12.10 -8.24
CA SER A 39 4.54 -10.82 -8.92
C SER A 39 4.68 -9.67 -7.93
N LEU A 40 5.37 -8.62 -8.37
CA LEU A 40 5.45 -7.39 -7.59
C LEU A 40 4.06 -6.78 -7.34
N SER A 41 3.12 -6.93 -8.26
CA SER A 41 1.75 -6.44 -8.09
C SER A 41 0.98 -7.24 -7.03
N GLY A 42 1.23 -8.55 -6.94
CA GLY A 42 0.63 -9.46 -5.97
C GLY A 42 1.26 -9.40 -4.57
N ALA A 43 2.54 -9.02 -4.48
CA ALA A 43 3.29 -8.95 -3.23
C ALA A 43 2.58 -8.10 -2.17
N LEU A 44 2.38 -8.64 -0.98
CA LEU A 44 1.77 -7.91 0.12
C LEU A 44 2.73 -6.84 0.67
N VAL A 45 2.20 -5.77 1.27
CA VAL A 45 3.05 -4.72 1.87
C VAL A 45 3.97 -5.27 2.97
N ARG A 46 3.58 -6.38 3.63
CA ARG A 46 4.42 -7.10 4.60
C ARG A 46 5.75 -7.56 3.99
N GLU A 47 5.77 -7.94 2.71
CA GLU A 47 7.00 -8.37 2.04
C GLU A 47 7.96 -7.20 1.88
N ALA A 48 7.45 -5.99 1.63
CA ALA A 48 8.29 -4.79 1.52
C ALA A 48 9.08 -4.46 2.80
N ILE A 49 8.68 -5.01 3.96
CA ILE A 49 9.42 -4.89 5.24
C ILE A 49 10.73 -5.67 5.18
N SER A 50 10.77 -6.86 4.56
CA SER A 50 12.01 -7.66 4.47
C SER A 50 13.08 -6.97 3.62
N TRP A 51 12.66 -6.12 2.69
CA TRP A 51 13.52 -5.31 1.83
C TRP A 51 13.89 -3.95 2.43
N GLY A 52 13.40 -3.59 3.63
CA GLY A 52 13.62 -2.27 4.21
C GLY A 52 12.94 -1.12 3.45
N LYS A 53 11.96 -1.42 2.59
CA LYS A 53 11.14 -0.42 1.87
C LYS A 53 10.02 0.15 2.77
N VAL A 54 9.67 -0.59 3.82
CA VAL A 54 8.68 -0.25 4.86
C VAL A 54 9.32 -0.56 6.22
N THR A 55 9.11 0.32 7.21
CA THR A 55 9.73 0.14 8.53
C THR A 55 9.10 -1.04 9.27
N GLN A 56 9.85 -1.69 10.18
CA GLN A 56 9.33 -2.85 10.93
C GLN A 56 8.12 -2.51 11.83
N LYS A 57 8.02 -1.26 12.28
CA LYS A 57 6.92 -0.76 13.13
C LYS A 57 5.83 -0.05 12.33
N ALA A 58 5.89 -0.11 11.00
CA ALA A 58 4.96 0.61 10.14
C ALA A 58 3.52 0.13 10.34
N LYS A 59 2.57 1.07 10.33
CA LYS A 59 1.15 0.73 10.19
C LYS A 59 0.86 0.47 8.72
N GLN A 60 0.68 -0.80 8.37
CA GLN A 60 0.46 -1.21 7.01
C GLN A 60 -0.75 -2.12 6.84
N SER A 61 -1.38 -2.05 5.67
CA SER A 61 -2.41 -2.99 5.26
C SER A 61 -2.44 -3.13 3.74
N THR A 62 -2.82 -4.32 3.27
CA THR A 62 -3.10 -4.60 1.87
C THR A 62 -4.56 -5.01 1.74
N LEU A 63 -5.30 -4.35 0.86
CA LEU A 63 -6.70 -4.61 0.58
C LEU A 63 -6.84 -5.21 -0.81
N HIS A 64 -7.41 -6.41 -0.87
CA HIS A 64 -7.78 -7.05 -2.12
C HIS A 64 -9.17 -6.60 -2.55
N ALA A 65 -9.25 -5.61 -3.42
CA ALA A 65 -10.49 -5.04 -3.90
C ALA A 65 -10.28 -4.31 -5.24
N GLU A 66 -11.38 -4.16 -5.99
CA GLU A 66 -11.42 -3.25 -7.13
C GLU A 66 -11.54 -1.81 -6.62
N VAL A 67 -10.66 -0.92 -7.13
CA VAL A 67 -10.50 0.42 -6.58
C VAL A 67 -11.74 1.29 -6.80
N THR A 68 -12.36 1.25 -7.98
CA THR A 68 -13.51 2.12 -8.30
C THR A 68 -14.70 1.81 -7.39
N THR A 69 -14.81 0.57 -6.93
CA THR A 69 -15.82 0.13 -5.97
C THR A 69 -15.54 0.64 -4.55
N ILE A 70 -14.29 0.52 -4.07
CA ILE A 70 -14.00 0.78 -2.64
C ILE A 70 -13.57 2.21 -2.32
N LEU A 71 -12.95 2.91 -3.28
CA LEU A 71 -12.37 4.23 -3.06
C LEU A 71 -13.39 5.29 -2.59
N PRO A 72 -14.63 5.35 -3.11
CA PRO A 72 -15.64 6.28 -2.61
C PRO A 72 -15.96 6.09 -1.12
N PHE A 73 -15.99 4.83 -0.64
CA PHE A 73 -16.26 4.53 0.77
C PHE A 73 -15.09 4.93 1.67
N ILE A 74 -13.85 4.66 1.24
CA ILE A 74 -12.64 5.10 1.95
C ILE A 74 -12.63 6.62 2.07
N TYR A 75 -12.97 7.33 0.98
CA TYR A 75 -13.03 8.78 0.96
C TYR A 75 -14.14 9.33 1.88
N ALA A 76 -15.35 8.76 1.84
CA ALA A 76 -16.44 9.15 2.71
C ALA A 76 -16.10 8.96 4.21
N ALA A 77 -15.48 7.83 4.55
CA ALA A 77 -15.01 7.57 5.93
C ALA A 77 -13.92 8.55 6.37
N LEU A 78 -13.00 8.90 5.47
CA LEU A 78 -11.96 9.91 5.75
C LEU A 78 -12.57 11.29 6.02
N LEU A 79 -13.51 11.74 5.17
CA LEU A 79 -14.20 13.02 5.35
C LEU A 79 -14.95 13.08 6.68
N SER A 80 -15.73 12.04 7.00
CA SER A 80 -16.45 11.98 8.28
C SER A 80 -15.52 12.06 9.48
N LYS A 81 -14.30 11.52 9.38
CA LYS A 81 -13.31 11.57 10.45
C LYS A 81 -12.58 12.91 10.57
N LEU A 82 -12.50 13.69 9.49
CA LEU A 82 -11.85 15.00 9.47
C LEU A 82 -12.78 16.16 9.88
N GLN A 83 -14.10 15.98 9.71
CA GLN A 83 -15.12 16.97 10.09
C GLN A 83 -15.54 16.88 11.56
N ASN A 84 -15.15 15.80 12.24
CA ASN A 84 -15.27 15.62 13.69
C ASN A 84 -13.95 16.01 14.37
#